data_AF-A0AAP2GTI7-F1
#
_entry.id   AF-A0AAP2GTI7-F1
#
_cell.length_a   1.000
_cell.length_b   1.000
_cell.length_c   1.000
_cell.angle_alpha   90.00
_cell.angle_beta   90.00
_cell.angle_gamma   90.00
#
_symmetry.space_group_name_H-M   'P 1'
#
loop_
_entity.id
_entity.type
_entity.pdbx_description
1 polymer ?
#
loop_
_entity_poly.entity_id
_entity_poly.type
_entity_poly.pdbx_seq_one_letter_code
_entity_poly.pdbx_strand_id
1 'polypeptide(L)'
;MRKFWLHCFLNTLFTFGILAGLSGITQLNMFNAFDPLGKALGDMELFDIAFSQLREDPPIDTNIVIVNIGYLSRGDIGRQIMTLNQFKPKVIALDIIFACDGGLRDSINCPQAYDTLNNMIFASAVQGTQTMVLAEKLWQSRALIKKYGDVSIYDSIEHTDAELRGNAYEGFVNLETDAEHQEDLKVCRTYNPKLNVSGTDELAFSTMIAMLYDSQKT
;
A
#
# COMPACT_ATOMS: atom_id res chain seq x y z
N MET A 1 3.32 40.81 48.81
CA MET A 1 3.83 39.75 47.90
C MET A 1 3.63 38.33 48.43
N ARG A 2 3.97 38.02 49.70
CA ARG A 2 3.81 36.66 50.28
C ARG A 2 2.39 36.07 50.20
N LYS A 3 1.35 36.90 50.43
CA LYS A 3 -0.05 36.47 50.35
C LYS A 3 -0.47 36.11 48.92
N PHE A 4 0.02 36.84 47.91
CA PHE A 4 -0.27 36.57 46.51
C PHE A 4 0.25 35.20 46.07
N TRP A 5 1.51 34.88 46.39
CA TRP A 5 2.10 33.56 46.10
C TRP A 5 1.39 32.42 46.83
N LEU A 6 0.93 32.65 48.06
CA LEU A 6 0.13 31.67 48.81
C LEU A 6 -1.23 31.41 48.14
N HIS A 7 -1.90 32.47 47.66
CA HIS A 7 -3.17 32.34 46.93
C HIS A 7 -2.99 31.64 45.58
N CYS A 8 -1.91 31.93 44.84
CA CYS A 8 -1.60 31.22 43.60
C CYS A 8 -1.34 29.73 43.87
N PHE A 9 -0.54 29.40 44.89
CA PHE A 9 -0.26 28.01 45.24
C PHE A 9 -1.52 27.25 45.68
N LEU A 10 -2.34 27.85 46.54
CA LEU A 10 -3.61 27.25 46.98
C LEU A 10 -4.61 27.09 45.83
N ASN A 11 -4.71 28.06 44.91
CA ASN A 11 -5.56 27.93 43.73
C ASN A 11 -5.06 26.83 42.79
N THR A 12 -3.75 26.75 42.55
CA THR A 12 -3.19 25.68 41.73
C THR A 12 -3.48 24.31 42.36
N LEU A 13 -3.26 24.16 43.66
CA LEU A 13 -3.55 22.92 44.39
C LEU A 13 -5.05 22.57 44.36
N PHE A 14 -5.91 23.57 44.49
CA PHE A 14 -7.36 23.39 44.43
C PHE A 14 -7.83 22.98 43.04
N THR A 15 -7.33 23.63 41.98
CA THR A 15 -7.64 23.27 40.59
C THR A 15 -7.17 21.86 40.26
N PHE A 16 -5.93 21.49 40.62
CA PHE A 16 -5.45 20.12 40.43
C PHE A 16 -6.17 19.10 41.31
N GLY A 17 -6.58 19.48 42.52
CA GLY A 17 -7.39 18.64 43.41
C GLY A 17 -8.79 18.37 42.85
N ILE A 18 -9.44 19.39 42.28
CA ILE A 18 -10.71 19.24 41.57
C ILE A 18 -10.53 18.39 40.32
N LEU A 19 -9.49 18.63 39.50
CA LEU A 19 -9.23 17.83 38.31
C LEU A 19 -8.95 16.36 38.65
N ALA A 20 -8.21 16.08 39.73
CA ALA A 20 -7.96 14.73 40.21
C ALA A 20 -9.21 14.07 40.79
N GLY A 21 -10.01 14.81 41.57
CA GLY A 21 -11.28 14.32 42.12
C GLY A 21 -12.31 14.06 41.02
N LEU A 22 -12.41 14.95 40.04
CA LEU A 22 -13.22 14.74 38.84
C LEU A 22 -12.71 13.53 38.08
N SER A 23 -11.42 13.42 37.77
CA SER A 23 -10.83 12.26 37.08
C SER A 23 -11.15 10.92 37.78
N GLY A 24 -11.11 10.89 39.12
CA GLY A 24 -11.48 9.70 39.91
C GLY A 24 -12.98 9.37 39.90
N ILE A 25 -13.86 10.38 39.79
CA ILE A 25 -15.32 10.21 39.74
C ILE A 25 -15.82 9.99 38.29
N THR A 26 -15.11 10.53 37.28
CA THR A 26 -15.45 10.47 35.85
C THR A 26 -14.90 9.23 35.15
N GLN A 27 -14.36 8.25 35.88
CA GLN A 27 -14.20 6.87 35.38
C GLN A 27 -15.54 6.17 35.07
N LEU A 28 -16.67 6.88 35.16
CA LEU A 28 -17.93 6.43 34.58
C LEU A 28 -17.82 6.55 33.06
N ASN A 29 -17.96 5.40 32.39
CA ASN A 29 -18.05 5.13 30.94
C ASN A 29 -18.96 6.07 30.10
N MET A 30 -19.48 7.18 30.62
CA MET A 30 -20.28 8.16 29.89
C MET A 30 -19.47 9.00 28.90
N PHE A 31 -18.16 9.18 29.11
CA PHE A 31 -17.29 9.78 28.08
C PHE A 31 -16.90 8.79 26.97
N ASN A 32 -16.96 7.47 27.23
CA ASN A 32 -16.89 6.45 26.17
C ASN A 32 -18.12 6.46 25.25
N ALA A 33 -19.24 7.10 25.63
CA ALA A 33 -20.40 7.26 24.75
C ALA A 33 -20.18 8.32 23.66
N PHE A 34 -19.23 9.25 23.86
CA PHE A 34 -18.79 10.22 22.86
C PHE A 34 -17.54 9.77 22.11
N ASP A 35 -16.90 8.68 22.53
CA ASP A 35 -15.78 8.05 21.82
C ASP A 35 -16.14 7.66 20.37
N PRO A 36 -17.36 7.15 20.05
CA PRO A 36 -17.78 6.93 18.66
C PRO A 36 -17.87 8.22 17.85
N LEU A 37 -18.26 9.34 18.45
CA LEU A 37 -18.31 10.65 17.78
C LEU A 37 -16.92 11.24 17.61
N GLY A 38 -16.04 11.11 18.61
CA GLY A 38 -14.64 11.53 18.54
C GLY A 38 -13.84 10.72 17.52
N LYS A 39 -14.08 9.40 17.45
CA LYS A 39 -13.53 8.52 16.42
C LYS A 39 -14.09 8.87 15.05
N ALA A 40 -15.41 9.00 14.90
CA ALA A 40 -16.02 9.36 13.61
C ALA A 40 -15.57 10.75 13.10
N LEU A 41 -15.36 11.73 13.98
CA LEU A 41 -14.85 13.05 13.60
C LEU A 41 -13.32 13.07 13.42
N GLY A 42 -12.58 12.19 14.09
CA GLY A 42 -11.15 11.97 13.86
C GLY A 42 -10.87 11.17 12.58
N ASP A 43 -11.80 10.33 12.18
CA ASP A 43 -11.79 9.58 10.92
C ASP A 43 -12.29 10.40 9.74
N MET A 44 -12.99 11.51 9.98
CA MET A 44 -13.41 12.45 8.93
C MET A 44 -12.24 13.36 8.55
N GLU A 45 -11.56 13.04 7.45
CA GLU A 45 -10.40 13.81 7.03
C GLU A 45 -10.81 15.15 6.42
N LEU A 46 -10.02 16.21 6.69
CA LEU A 46 -10.18 17.50 6.03
C LEU A 46 -10.07 17.37 4.49
N PHE A 47 -9.31 16.38 4.01
CA PHE A 47 -9.19 16.06 2.60
C PHE A 47 -10.49 15.49 2.02
N ASP A 48 -11.21 14.63 2.74
CA ASP A 48 -12.49 14.09 2.27
C ASP A 48 -13.51 15.22 2.04
N ILE A 49 -13.55 16.22 2.91
CA ILE A 49 -14.38 17.43 2.72
C ILE A 49 -13.85 18.25 1.55
N ALA A 50 -12.54 18.44 1.46
CA ALA A 50 -11.93 19.24 0.41
C ALA A 50 -12.21 18.68 -0.99
N PHE A 51 -12.10 17.36 -1.17
CA PHE A 51 -12.33 16.70 -2.46
C PHE A 51 -13.80 16.42 -2.75
N SER A 52 -14.67 16.29 -1.74
CA SER A 52 -16.12 16.08 -1.97
C SER A 52 -16.94 17.36 -2.08
N GLN A 53 -16.53 18.46 -1.44
CA GLN A 53 -17.35 19.67 -1.32
C GLN A 53 -16.66 20.96 -1.75
N LEU A 54 -15.33 21.07 -1.62
CA LEU A 54 -14.63 22.34 -1.84
C LEU A 54 -13.97 22.44 -3.22
N ARG A 55 -13.72 21.31 -3.88
CA ARG A 55 -13.04 21.24 -5.16
C ARG A 55 -14.02 20.79 -6.24
N GLU A 56 -13.95 21.43 -7.40
CA GLU A 56 -14.65 20.93 -8.59
C GLU A 56 -14.07 19.59 -9.02
N ASP A 57 -14.95 18.65 -9.39
CA ASP A 57 -14.54 17.35 -9.88
C ASP A 57 -13.64 17.54 -11.12
N PRO A 58 -12.43 16.97 -11.12
CA PRO A 58 -11.59 17.01 -12.30
C PRO A 58 -12.30 16.26 -13.46
N PRO A 59 -12.06 16.65 -14.72
CA PRO A 59 -12.57 15.89 -15.84
C PRO A 59 -12.05 14.45 -15.78
N ILE A 60 -12.91 13.49 -16.11
CA ILE A 60 -12.58 12.06 -16.09
C ILE A 60 -11.41 11.82 -17.05
N ASP A 61 -10.32 11.25 -16.55
CA ASP A 61 -9.24 10.77 -17.40
C ASP A 61 -9.72 9.55 -18.19
N THR A 62 -9.67 9.64 -19.51
CA THR A 62 -10.12 8.58 -20.42
C THR A 62 -8.98 7.68 -20.88
N ASN A 63 -7.75 7.94 -20.45
CA ASN A 63 -6.55 7.20 -20.84
C ASN A 63 -6.19 6.08 -19.87
N ILE A 64 -6.73 6.12 -18.64
CA ILE A 64 -6.44 5.15 -17.58
C ILE A 64 -7.71 4.39 -17.26
N VAL A 65 -7.64 3.06 -17.32
CA VAL A 65 -8.73 2.16 -16.94
C VAL A 65 -8.25 1.29 -15.80
N ILE A 66 -8.90 1.43 -14.64
CA ILE A 66 -8.64 0.58 -13.47
C ILE A 66 -9.62 -0.59 -13.51
N VAL A 67 -9.07 -1.81 -13.49
CA VAL A 67 -9.85 -3.04 -13.51
C VAL A 67 -9.67 -3.78 -12.20
N ASN A 68 -10.75 -3.94 -11.45
CA ASN A 68 -10.73 -4.78 -10.25
C ASN A 68 -10.86 -6.26 -10.66
N ILE A 69 -9.85 -7.05 -10.30
CA ILE A 69 -9.75 -8.48 -10.59
C ILE A 69 -10.28 -9.37 -9.47
N GLY A 70 -10.69 -8.81 -8.33
CA GLY A 70 -11.39 -9.50 -7.24
C GLY A 70 -10.84 -10.89 -6.91
N TYR A 71 -11.66 -11.91 -7.13
CA TYR A 71 -11.35 -13.32 -6.87
C TYR A 71 -11.06 -14.12 -8.15
N LEU A 72 -10.73 -13.44 -9.25
CA LEU A 72 -10.46 -14.11 -10.52
C LEU A 72 -9.28 -15.07 -10.40
N SER A 73 -9.41 -16.24 -11.02
CA SER A 73 -8.29 -17.17 -11.18
C SER A 73 -7.24 -16.57 -12.12
N ARG A 74 -6.00 -17.07 -12.06
CA ARG A 74 -4.93 -16.67 -13.01
C ARG A 74 -5.40 -16.82 -14.47
N GLY A 75 -6.15 -17.87 -14.78
CA GLY A 75 -6.69 -18.10 -16.12
C GLY A 75 -7.74 -17.07 -16.53
N ASP A 76 -8.60 -16.66 -15.61
CA ASP A 76 -9.60 -15.62 -15.89
C ASP A 76 -8.97 -14.23 -16.03
N ILE A 77 -7.95 -13.92 -15.23
CA ILE A 77 -7.11 -12.73 -15.42
C ILE A 77 -6.44 -12.77 -16.80
N GLY A 78 -5.89 -13.91 -17.20
CA GLY A 78 -5.34 -14.12 -18.54
C GLY A 78 -6.35 -13.84 -19.66
N ARG A 79 -7.59 -14.33 -19.53
CA ARG A 79 -8.68 -14.04 -20.48
C ARG A 79 -9.05 -12.56 -20.53
N GLN A 80 -9.02 -11.89 -19.37
CA GLN A 80 -9.27 -10.46 -19.31
C GLN A 80 -8.15 -9.68 -20.01
N ILE A 81 -6.89 -10.03 -19.79
CA ILE A 81 -5.74 -9.47 -20.52
C ILE A 81 -5.90 -9.69 -22.04
N MET A 82 -6.25 -10.91 -22.47
CA MET A 82 -6.46 -11.20 -23.90
C MET A 82 -7.59 -10.36 -24.52
N THR A 83 -8.65 -10.09 -23.75
CA THR A 83 -9.75 -9.21 -24.19
C THR A 83 -9.27 -7.77 -24.30
N LEU A 84 -8.54 -7.27 -23.29
CA LEU A 84 -8.00 -5.91 -23.28
C LEU A 84 -6.98 -5.66 -24.38
N ASN A 85 -6.17 -6.67 -24.72
CA ASN A 85 -5.19 -6.60 -25.80
C ASN A 85 -5.80 -6.27 -27.17
N GLN A 86 -7.09 -6.58 -27.40
CA GLN A 86 -7.80 -6.22 -28.64
C GLN A 86 -7.91 -4.71 -28.83
N PHE A 87 -7.94 -3.95 -27.72
CA PHE A 87 -7.98 -2.49 -27.73
C PHE A 87 -6.60 -1.84 -27.85
N LYS A 88 -5.52 -2.64 -27.92
CA LYS A 88 -4.12 -2.20 -28.08
C LYS A 88 -3.72 -1.11 -27.06
N PRO A 89 -3.88 -1.37 -25.74
CA PRO A 89 -3.39 -0.43 -24.73
C PRO A 89 -1.88 -0.28 -24.85
N LYS A 90 -1.37 0.93 -24.54
CA LYS A 90 0.08 1.19 -24.54
C LYS A 90 0.82 0.37 -23.50
N VAL A 91 0.21 0.20 -22.32
CA VAL A 91 0.73 -0.53 -21.17
C VAL A 91 -0.43 -1.24 -20.49
N ILE A 92 -0.24 -2.51 -20.12
CA ILE A 92 -1.06 -3.20 -19.12
C ILE A 92 -0.16 -3.43 -17.92
N ALA A 93 -0.65 -3.11 -16.72
CA ALA A 93 0.09 -3.29 -15.49
C ALA A 93 -0.77 -4.03 -14.46
N LEU A 94 -0.18 -5.04 -13.81
CA LEU A 94 -0.84 -5.84 -12.78
C LEU A 94 -0.13 -5.67 -11.44
N ASP A 95 -0.85 -5.06 -10.50
CA ASP A 95 -0.42 -4.91 -9.11
C ASP A 95 -0.76 -6.17 -8.30
N ILE A 96 -0.22 -7.31 -8.74
CA ILE A 96 -0.27 -8.60 -8.05
C ILE A 96 1.05 -9.31 -8.27
N ILE A 97 1.54 -9.96 -7.20
CA ILE A 97 2.68 -10.86 -7.25
C ILE A 97 2.17 -12.29 -7.21
N PHE A 98 2.44 -13.07 -8.25
CA PHE A 98 2.11 -14.48 -8.28
C PHE A 98 3.30 -15.32 -7.83
N ALA A 99 3.51 -15.38 -6.52
CA ALA A 99 4.57 -16.17 -5.89
C ALA A 99 3.99 -17.07 -4.80
N CYS A 100 4.77 -18.10 -4.41
CA CYS A 100 4.47 -18.95 -3.26
C CYS A 100 5.36 -18.52 -2.09
N ASP A 101 4.74 -18.02 -1.02
CA ASP A 101 5.47 -17.57 0.17
C ASP A 101 6.35 -18.68 0.78
N GLY A 102 7.55 -18.29 1.24
CA GLY A 102 8.44 -19.17 2.00
C GLY A 102 9.13 -20.28 1.20
N GLY A 103 9.04 -20.27 -0.14
CA GLY A 103 9.75 -21.20 -1.01
C GLY A 103 9.21 -22.64 -1.00
N LEU A 104 8.10 -22.88 -0.32
CA LEU A 104 7.44 -24.19 -0.27
C LEU A 104 6.50 -24.36 -1.48
N ARG A 105 7.08 -24.74 -2.62
CA ARG A 105 6.34 -25.07 -3.85
C ARG A 105 5.94 -26.55 -3.85
N ASP A 106 4.94 -26.90 -3.05
CA ASP A 106 4.30 -28.22 -3.10
C ASP A 106 2.78 -28.10 -3.30
N SER A 107 2.12 -29.21 -3.60
CA SER A 107 0.68 -29.20 -3.93
C SER A 107 -0.23 -28.84 -2.75
N ILE A 108 0.31 -28.78 -1.53
CA ILE A 108 -0.42 -28.45 -0.31
C ILE A 108 -0.23 -26.97 0.03
N ASN A 109 1.00 -26.49 0.00
CA ASN A 109 1.38 -25.13 0.40
C ASN A 109 1.25 -24.12 -0.75
N CYS A 110 1.33 -24.56 -2.01
CA CYS A 110 1.12 -23.72 -3.18
C CYS A 110 0.33 -24.43 -4.29
N PRO A 111 -0.92 -24.83 -4.05
CA PRO A 111 -1.75 -25.53 -5.04
C PRO A 111 -1.91 -24.74 -6.35
N GLN A 112 -1.88 -23.41 -6.29
CA GLN A 112 -2.01 -22.53 -7.45
C GLN A 112 -0.83 -22.66 -8.43
N ALA A 113 0.36 -23.02 -7.96
CA ALA A 113 1.50 -23.32 -8.84
C ALA A 113 1.27 -24.59 -9.67
N TYR A 114 0.43 -25.52 -9.19
CA TYR A 114 0.10 -26.77 -9.86
C TYR A 114 -1.15 -26.68 -10.76
N ASP A 115 -1.81 -25.52 -10.79
CA ASP A 115 -2.91 -25.26 -11.72
C ASP A 115 -2.36 -24.96 -13.13
N THR A 116 -1.91 -26.03 -13.79
CA THR A 116 -1.23 -25.98 -15.09
C THR A 116 -2.05 -25.25 -16.16
N LEU A 117 -3.36 -25.48 -16.23
CA LEU A 117 -4.20 -24.88 -17.27
C LEU A 117 -4.34 -23.38 -17.07
N ASN A 118 -4.65 -22.93 -15.85
CA ASN A 118 -4.83 -21.50 -15.59
C ASN A 118 -3.51 -20.74 -15.65
N ASN A 119 -2.41 -21.34 -15.19
CA ASN A 119 -1.07 -20.78 -15.34
C ASN A 119 -0.67 -20.63 -16.81
N MET A 120 -0.97 -21.63 -17.64
CA MET A 120 -0.65 -21.58 -19.08
C MET A 120 -1.47 -20.53 -19.83
N ILE A 121 -2.77 -20.37 -19.49
CA ILE A 121 -3.62 -19.31 -20.06
C ILE A 121 -3.07 -17.92 -19.67
N PHE A 122 -2.72 -17.72 -18.40
CA PHE A 122 -2.14 -16.46 -17.92
C PHE A 122 -0.81 -16.16 -18.62
N ALA A 123 0.13 -17.10 -18.60
CA ALA A 123 1.44 -16.95 -19.20
C ALA A 123 1.34 -16.61 -20.71
N SER A 124 0.44 -17.29 -21.44
CA SER A 124 0.19 -16.98 -22.85
C SER A 124 -0.37 -15.57 -23.05
N ALA A 125 -1.22 -15.08 -22.14
CA ALA A 125 -1.77 -13.74 -22.21
C ALA A 125 -0.69 -12.68 -21.93
N VAL A 126 0.17 -12.90 -20.94
CA VAL A 126 1.33 -12.05 -20.63
C VAL A 126 2.26 -11.97 -21.84
N GLN A 127 2.64 -13.12 -22.43
CA GLN A 127 3.51 -13.16 -23.61
C GLN A 127 2.88 -12.51 -24.84
N GLY A 128 1.56 -12.57 -24.99
CA GLY A 128 0.83 -11.93 -26.09
C GLY A 128 0.61 -10.42 -25.92
N THR A 129 0.99 -9.85 -24.78
CA THR A 129 0.84 -8.42 -24.48
C THR A 129 2.08 -7.66 -24.93
N GLN A 130 1.90 -6.55 -25.66
CA GLN A 130 3.02 -5.78 -26.19
C GLN A 130 3.90 -5.18 -25.08
N THR A 131 3.26 -4.58 -24.08
CA THR A 131 3.93 -3.95 -22.94
C THR A 131 3.18 -4.34 -21.68
N MET A 132 3.79 -5.23 -20.90
CA MET A 132 3.26 -5.72 -19.63
C MET A 132 4.18 -5.30 -18.49
N VAL A 133 3.63 -4.82 -17.39
CA VAL A 133 4.34 -4.57 -16.14
C VAL A 133 3.73 -5.42 -15.04
N LEU A 134 4.54 -6.20 -14.35
CA LEU A 134 4.14 -6.98 -13.18
C LEU A 134 4.73 -6.35 -11.91
N ALA A 135 4.03 -6.48 -10.81
CA ALA A 135 4.54 -6.08 -9.51
C ALA A 135 5.65 -7.03 -9.04
N GLU A 136 6.61 -6.47 -8.31
CA GLU A 136 7.57 -7.19 -7.49
C GLU A 136 7.62 -6.56 -6.09
N LYS A 137 8.12 -7.32 -5.11
CA LYS A 137 8.26 -6.86 -3.74
C LYS A 137 9.69 -6.94 -3.27
N LEU A 138 10.18 -5.85 -2.72
CA LEU A 138 11.49 -5.76 -2.10
C LEU A 138 11.41 -6.29 -0.67
N TRP A 139 12.39 -7.10 -0.30
CA TRP A 139 12.47 -7.77 0.98
C TRP A 139 13.77 -7.42 1.70
N GLN A 140 13.65 -7.36 3.02
CA GLN A 140 14.79 -7.26 3.93
C GLN A 140 15.11 -8.65 4.47
N SER A 141 16.33 -9.14 4.24
CA SER A 141 16.74 -10.44 4.77
C SER A 141 16.83 -10.42 6.30
N ARG A 142 16.74 -11.61 6.90
CA ARG A 142 16.91 -11.79 8.35
C ARG A 142 18.26 -11.28 8.86
N ALA A 143 19.30 -11.35 8.04
CA ALA A 143 20.62 -10.85 8.40
C ALA A 143 20.62 -9.30 8.49
N LEU A 144 19.94 -8.66 7.55
CA LEU A 144 19.82 -7.21 7.47
C LEU A 144 18.92 -6.67 8.60
N ILE A 145 17.77 -7.32 8.85
CA ILE A 145 16.89 -7.04 10.01
C ILE A 145 17.68 -7.12 11.33
N LYS A 146 18.47 -8.19 11.52
CA LYS A 146 19.25 -8.36 12.75
C LYS A 146 20.29 -7.25 12.96
N LYS A 147 20.78 -6.64 11.88
CA LYS A 147 21.84 -5.62 11.91
C LYS A 147 21.30 -4.20 12.06
N TYR A 148 20.19 -3.89 11.40
CA TYR A 148 19.68 -2.51 11.30
C TYR A 148 18.27 -2.32 11.86
N GLY A 149 17.60 -3.41 12.28
CA GLY A 149 16.18 -3.39 12.62
C GLY A 149 15.30 -3.54 11.40
N ASP A 150 13.98 -3.54 11.62
CA ASP A 150 12.97 -3.48 10.58
C ASP A 150 12.90 -2.06 10.05
N VAL A 151 13.61 -1.83 8.95
CA VAL A 151 13.78 -0.52 8.30
C VAL A 151 13.72 -0.70 6.79
N SER A 152 13.38 0.37 6.05
CA SER A 152 13.26 0.39 4.59
C SER A 152 14.61 0.27 3.85
N ILE A 153 15.36 -0.79 4.14
CA ILE A 153 16.59 -1.18 3.45
C ILE A 153 16.38 -2.60 2.96
N TYR A 154 16.57 -2.84 1.66
CA TYR A 154 16.22 -4.10 1.02
C TYR A 154 17.45 -4.75 0.37
N ASP A 155 17.48 -6.08 0.36
CA ASP A 155 18.57 -6.89 -0.21
C ASP A 155 18.08 -8.09 -1.01
N SER A 156 16.78 -8.29 -1.09
CA SER A 156 16.15 -9.38 -1.84
C SER A 156 14.88 -8.89 -2.53
N ILE A 157 14.48 -9.59 -3.58
CA ILE A 157 13.31 -9.26 -4.40
C ILE A 157 12.48 -10.54 -4.53
N GLU A 158 11.18 -10.40 -4.37
CA GLU A 158 10.19 -11.40 -4.70
C GLU A 158 9.52 -11.03 -6.02
N HIS A 159 9.72 -11.92 -6.98
CA HIS A 159 9.20 -11.81 -8.33
C HIS A 159 7.95 -12.66 -8.48
N THR A 160 7.13 -12.30 -9.47
CA THR A 160 6.16 -13.26 -10.00
C THR A 160 6.89 -14.49 -10.55
N ASP A 161 6.32 -15.68 -10.33
CA ASP A 161 6.82 -16.96 -10.81
C ASP A 161 7.32 -16.89 -12.26
N ALA A 162 8.52 -17.42 -12.49
CA ALA A 162 9.24 -17.25 -13.76
C ALA A 162 8.45 -17.80 -14.97
N GLU A 163 7.70 -18.88 -14.78
CA GLU A 163 6.82 -19.48 -15.79
C GLU A 163 5.64 -18.57 -16.20
N LEU A 164 5.25 -17.61 -15.36
CA LEU A 164 4.15 -16.68 -15.60
C LEU A 164 4.62 -15.34 -16.17
N ARG A 165 5.82 -14.90 -15.78
CA ARG A 165 6.35 -13.56 -16.06
C ARG A 165 6.66 -13.30 -17.53
N GLY A 166 7.11 -14.30 -18.27
CA GLY A 166 7.48 -14.14 -19.69
C GLY A 166 8.52 -13.01 -19.89
N ASN A 167 8.21 -12.07 -20.78
CA ASN A 167 9.04 -10.89 -21.05
C ASN A 167 8.48 -9.60 -20.41
N ALA A 168 7.60 -9.72 -19.41
CA ALA A 168 7.06 -8.55 -18.73
C ALA A 168 8.17 -7.76 -18.03
N TYR A 169 8.01 -6.44 -17.99
CA TYR A 169 8.76 -5.57 -17.12
C TYR A 169 8.30 -5.78 -15.67
N GLU A 170 9.15 -5.45 -14.71
CA GLU A 170 8.81 -5.49 -13.29
C GLU A 170 9.04 -4.11 -12.67
N GLY A 171 8.35 -3.84 -11.57
CA GLY A 171 8.63 -2.67 -10.74
C GLY A 171 8.05 -2.83 -9.35
N PHE A 172 8.76 -2.29 -8.37
CA PHE A 172 8.46 -2.57 -6.98
C PHE A 172 7.24 -1.82 -6.45
N VAL A 173 6.49 -2.47 -5.54
CA VAL A 173 5.27 -1.91 -4.94
C VAL A 173 5.41 -1.57 -3.45
N ASN A 174 6.64 -1.62 -2.92
CA ASN A 174 6.92 -1.25 -1.54
C ASN A 174 6.51 0.20 -1.24
N LEU A 175 5.83 0.38 -0.12
CA LEU A 175 5.42 1.67 0.39
C LEU A 175 6.21 1.98 1.67
N GLU A 176 7.00 3.05 1.64
CA GLU A 176 7.73 3.52 2.82
C GLU A 176 6.86 4.51 3.61
N THR A 177 6.58 4.16 4.86
CA THR A 177 5.58 4.83 5.67
C THR A 177 5.85 4.56 7.15
N ASP A 178 5.49 5.51 8.00
CA ASP A 178 5.56 5.39 9.46
C ASP A 178 4.31 4.69 10.04
N ALA A 179 3.40 4.22 9.18
CA ALA A 179 2.20 3.50 9.60
C ALA A 179 2.55 2.14 10.22
N GLU A 180 1.99 1.85 11.40
CA GLU A 180 2.17 0.56 12.07
C GLU A 180 1.23 -0.52 11.49
N HIS A 181 0.04 -0.12 11.02
CA HIS A 181 -0.95 -0.99 10.40
C HIS A 181 -1.38 -0.52 9.01
N GLN A 182 -1.90 -1.42 8.19
CA GLN A 182 -2.29 -1.11 6.81
C GLN A 182 -3.46 -0.11 6.76
N GLU A 183 -4.37 -0.20 7.72
CA GLU A 183 -5.51 0.71 7.90
C GLU A 183 -5.10 2.14 8.33
N ASP A 184 -3.88 2.32 8.83
CA ASP A 184 -3.35 3.63 9.22
C ASP A 184 -2.88 4.44 7.99
N LEU A 185 -2.77 3.79 6.83
CA LEU A 185 -2.31 4.39 5.58
C LEU A 185 -3.39 5.29 4.97
N LYS A 186 -3.44 6.54 5.43
CA LYS A 186 -4.33 7.55 4.87
C LYS A 186 -3.63 8.49 3.89
N VAL A 187 -2.32 8.73 4.05
CA VAL A 187 -1.51 9.60 3.17
C VAL A 187 -0.07 9.09 3.05
N CYS A 188 0.41 8.90 1.82
CA CYS A 188 1.83 8.68 1.54
C CYS A 188 2.52 10.02 1.24
N ARG A 189 3.58 10.35 1.98
CA ARG A 189 4.31 11.64 1.85
C ARG A 189 5.69 11.50 1.19
N THR A 190 6.14 10.27 1.00
CA THR A 190 7.47 9.95 0.49
C THR A 190 7.31 8.99 -0.67
N TYR A 191 7.89 9.35 -1.82
CA TYR A 191 7.87 8.51 -3.01
C TYR A 191 9.30 8.25 -3.46
N ASN A 192 9.70 6.98 -3.48
CA ASN A 192 10.99 6.57 -4.01
C ASN A 192 10.77 6.05 -5.43
N PRO A 193 11.15 6.81 -6.48
CA PRO A 193 10.96 6.36 -7.85
C PRO A 193 11.86 5.18 -8.23
N LYS A 194 12.95 4.99 -7.47
CA LYS A 194 14.02 4.02 -7.69
C LYS A 194 14.68 3.66 -6.37
N LEU A 195 15.02 2.39 -6.18
CA LEU A 195 15.77 1.89 -5.03
C LEU A 195 16.90 0.97 -5.50
N ASN A 196 18.02 0.98 -4.79
CA ASN A 196 19.11 0.03 -5.06
C ASN A 196 18.95 -1.20 -4.16
N VAL A 197 18.80 -2.37 -4.77
CA VAL A 197 18.64 -3.65 -4.08
C VAL A 197 19.74 -4.59 -4.54
N SER A 198 20.64 -4.95 -3.63
CA SER A 198 21.78 -5.83 -3.91
C SER A 198 22.63 -5.41 -5.11
N GLY A 199 22.76 -4.11 -5.35
CA GLY A 199 23.56 -3.53 -6.44
C GLY A 199 22.80 -3.30 -7.74
N THR A 200 21.54 -3.71 -7.83
CA THR A 200 20.65 -3.43 -8.98
C THR A 200 19.73 -2.27 -8.64
N ASP A 201 19.58 -1.34 -9.58
CA ASP A 201 18.63 -0.24 -9.47
C ASP A 201 17.25 -0.71 -9.95
N GLU A 202 16.33 -0.91 -9.01
CA GLU A 202 14.93 -1.26 -9.28
C GLU A 202 14.07 0.00 -9.32
N LEU A 203 13.12 0.03 -10.25
CA LEU A 203 12.18 1.15 -10.41
C LEU A 203 10.88 0.85 -9.68
N ALA A 204 10.27 1.89 -9.11
CA ALA A 204 8.92 1.75 -8.57
C ALA A 204 7.95 1.34 -9.70
N PHE A 205 6.96 0.52 -9.38
CA PHE A 205 5.95 0.02 -10.29
C PHE A 205 5.30 1.16 -11.11
N SER A 206 4.90 2.24 -10.43
CA SER A 206 4.38 3.46 -11.05
C SER A 206 5.39 4.17 -11.96
N THR A 207 6.68 4.22 -11.59
CA THR A 207 7.72 4.81 -12.43
C THR A 207 7.90 4.00 -13.71
N MET A 208 7.96 2.66 -13.62
CA MET A 208 8.09 1.77 -14.76
C MET A 208 6.93 1.97 -15.76
N ILE A 209 5.69 2.01 -15.25
CA ILE A 209 4.51 2.26 -16.08
C ILE A 209 4.61 3.62 -16.79
N ALA A 210 4.94 4.68 -16.05
CA ALA A 210 5.04 6.03 -16.61
C ALA A 210 6.11 6.11 -17.71
N MET A 211 7.29 5.52 -17.48
CA MET A 211 8.39 5.48 -18.45
C MET A 211 8.01 4.73 -19.73
N LEU A 212 7.29 3.61 -19.61
CA LEU A 212 6.83 2.82 -20.75
C LEU A 212 5.66 3.49 -21.50
N TYR A 213 4.83 4.26 -20.80
CA TYR A 213 3.70 4.98 -21.40
C TYR A 213 4.14 6.23 -22.18
N ASP A 214 5.08 7.01 -21.64
CA ASP A 214 5.57 8.27 -22.21
C ASP A 214 7.01 8.57 -21.78
N SER A 215 7.98 8.00 -22.50
CA SER A 215 9.42 8.11 -22.19
C SER A 215 10.02 9.50 -22.40
N GLN A 216 9.27 10.48 -22.94
CA GLN A 216 9.76 11.85 -23.15
C GLN A 216 9.57 12.78 -21.94
N LYS A 217 8.89 12.32 -20.88
CA LYS A 217 8.57 13.13 -19.69
C LYS A 217 9.38 12.76 -18.44
N THR A 218 10.40 11.92 -18.59
CA THR A 218 11.29 11.46 -17.50
C THR A 218 12.73 11.84 -17.77
#